data_AF-A0A246ISZ4-F1
#
_entry.id   AF-A0A246ISZ4-F1
#
_cell.length_a   1.000
_cell.length_b   1.000
_cell.length_c   1.000
_cell.angle_alpha   90.00
_cell.angle_beta   90.00
_cell.angle_gamma   90.00
#
_symmetry.space_group_name_H-M   'P 1'
#
loop_
_entity.id
_entity.type
_entity.pdbx_description
1 polymer ?
#
loop_
_entity_poly.entity_id
_entity_poly.type
_entity_poly.pdbx_seq_one_letter_code
_entity_poly.pdbx_strand_id
1 'polypeptide(L)'
;MRHRGARPPEPTTFFPRAGTHTQLPCARSAPMPPFLLAPLPWDAAFRQLLLAPCVEEILFRLGLQDLLAGSRADTVRRRAAGLTAIAFGAAHVLAQVAAALPGPPPPLPALSLALATTLPAWWIGRGYRRHRSLPRCIAWHAAFNACWLLLLAPAVLPLLSSP
;
A
#
# COMPACT_ATOMS: atom_id res chain seq x y z
N MET A 1 -48.78 -6.34 -69.10
CA MET A 1 -49.46 -5.72 -67.95
C MET A 1 -49.81 -6.81 -66.93
N ARG A 2 -49.33 -6.67 -65.70
CA ARG A 2 -49.54 -7.60 -64.57
C ARG A 2 -50.71 -7.10 -63.71
N HIS A 3 -51.58 -7.99 -63.24
CA HIS A 3 -52.30 -7.89 -61.96
C HIS A 3 -52.75 -9.32 -61.58
N ARG A 4 -51.95 -10.07 -60.81
CA ARG A 4 -52.03 -10.24 -59.34
C ARG A 4 -53.42 -10.66 -58.85
N GLY A 5 -53.56 -11.97 -58.58
CA GLY A 5 -54.57 -12.50 -57.68
C GLY A 5 -54.16 -12.38 -56.21
N ALA A 6 -55.11 -12.58 -55.31
CA ALA A 6 -54.87 -13.00 -53.93
C ALA A 6 -56.13 -13.69 -53.37
N ARG A 7 -55.88 -14.78 -52.65
CA ARG A 7 -56.82 -15.73 -52.02
C ARG A 7 -57.38 -15.23 -50.68
N PRO A 8 -58.45 -15.87 -50.14
CA PRO A 8 -59.10 -15.48 -48.89
C PRO A 8 -58.29 -15.84 -47.63
N PRO A 9 -58.67 -15.32 -46.44
CA PRO A 9 -57.85 -15.34 -45.23
C PRO A 9 -57.88 -16.70 -44.51
N GLU A 10 -56.72 -17.09 -43.99
CA GLU A 10 -56.58 -18.25 -43.09
C GLU A 10 -56.54 -17.86 -41.61
N PRO A 11 -56.93 -18.78 -40.70
CA PRO A 11 -57.27 -18.46 -39.33
C PRO A 11 -56.08 -18.38 -38.39
N THR A 12 -56.21 -17.45 -37.44
CA THR A 12 -55.37 -17.22 -36.27
C THR A 12 -55.17 -18.52 -35.48
N THR A 13 -53.96 -19.06 -35.49
CA THR A 13 -53.52 -20.06 -34.50
C THR A 13 -52.50 -19.43 -33.57
N PHE A 14 -53.01 -19.10 -32.39
CA PHE A 14 -52.28 -18.63 -31.22
C PHE A 14 -51.55 -19.84 -30.61
N PHE A 15 -50.23 -19.91 -30.78
CA PHE A 15 -49.39 -20.82 -30.00
C PHE A 15 -48.45 -19.97 -29.12
N PRO A 16 -48.65 -19.95 -27.78
CA PRO A 16 -47.67 -19.36 -26.89
C PRO A 16 -46.44 -20.28 -26.89
N ARG A 17 -45.34 -19.82 -27.49
CA ARG A 17 -44.07 -20.54 -27.46
C ARG A 17 -43.54 -20.55 -26.03
N ALA A 18 -43.46 -21.76 -25.53
CA ALA A 18 -42.87 -22.20 -24.28
C ALA A 18 -41.61 -21.42 -23.84
N GLY A 19 -41.55 -21.19 -22.54
CA GLY A 19 -40.31 -21.37 -21.78
C GLY A 19 -39.39 -20.17 -21.74
N THR A 20 -39.61 -19.31 -20.75
CA THR A 20 -38.57 -18.57 -20.05
C THR A 20 -37.44 -19.50 -19.63
N HIS A 21 -36.42 -19.67 -20.48
CA HIS A 21 -35.10 -20.05 -20.01
C HIS A 21 -34.42 -18.79 -19.50
N THR A 22 -34.84 -18.36 -18.30
CA THR A 22 -33.99 -17.56 -17.43
C THR A 22 -32.75 -18.42 -17.21
N GLN A 23 -31.71 -18.19 -18.00
CA GLN A 23 -30.39 -18.74 -17.70
C GLN A 23 -30.01 -18.15 -16.35
N LEU A 24 -30.23 -18.93 -15.29
CA LEU A 24 -29.56 -18.70 -14.01
C LEU A 24 -28.07 -18.59 -14.37
N PRO A 25 -27.42 -17.45 -14.09
CA PRO A 25 -25.99 -17.36 -14.28
C PRO A 25 -25.39 -18.47 -13.44
N CYS A 26 -24.91 -19.53 -14.11
CA CYS A 26 -24.08 -20.55 -13.53
C CYS A 26 -23.03 -19.79 -12.73
N ALA A 27 -23.05 -19.97 -11.41
CA ALA A 27 -22.21 -19.25 -10.48
C ALA A 27 -20.77 -19.38 -11.00
N ARG A 28 -20.31 -18.33 -11.67
CA ARG A 28 -18.92 -18.18 -12.10
C ARG A 28 -18.18 -18.26 -10.78
N SER A 29 -17.51 -19.38 -10.55
CA SER A 29 -16.56 -19.54 -9.45
C SER A 29 -15.76 -18.25 -9.43
N ALA A 30 -15.96 -17.43 -8.40
CA ALA A 30 -15.27 -16.16 -8.29
C ALA A 30 -13.78 -16.50 -8.45
N PRO A 31 -13.06 -15.88 -9.41
CA PRO A 31 -11.65 -16.17 -9.57
C PRO A 31 -11.01 -15.95 -8.20
N MET A 32 -10.42 -17.01 -7.66
CA MET A 32 -9.64 -16.91 -6.43
C MET A 32 -8.69 -15.73 -6.64
N PRO A 33 -8.69 -14.73 -5.74
CA PRO A 33 -7.86 -13.56 -5.93
C PRO A 33 -6.41 -14.02 -6.18
N PRO A 34 -5.78 -13.61 -7.31
CA PRO A 34 -4.49 -14.16 -7.75
C PRO A 34 -3.35 -13.94 -6.75
N PHE A 35 -3.58 -13.12 -5.72
CA PHE A 35 -2.66 -12.82 -4.63
C PHE A 35 -2.44 -14.01 -3.68
N LEU A 36 -3.29 -15.04 -3.70
CA LEU A 36 -3.16 -16.21 -2.81
C LEU A 36 -2.07 -17.21 -3.24
N LEU A 37 -1.47 -17.05 -4.42
CA LEU A 37 -0.49 -18.00 -4.97
C LEU A 37 0.82 -17.34 -5.45
N ALA A 38 0.97 -16.01 -5.30
CA ALA A 38 2.23 -15.36 -5.65
C ALA A 38 3.30 -15.74 -4.61
N PRO A 39 4.46 -16.31 -5.02
CA PRO A 39 5.54 -16.60 -4.08
C PRO A 39 5.98 -15.31 -3.40
N LEU A 40 6.03 -15.33 -2.07
CA LEU A 40 6.49 -14.19 -1.28
C LEU A 40 7.95 -13.90 -1.66
N PRO A 41 8.31 -12.69 -2.12
CA PRO A 41 9.70 -12.35 -2.43
C PRO A 41 10.49 -12.29 -1.12
N TRP A 42 11.09 -13.42 -0.73
CA TRP A 42 11.77 -13.58 0.56
C TRP A 42 12.92 -12.61 0.75
N ASP A 43 13.58 -12.20 -0.34
CA ASP A 43 14.61 -11.17 -0.36
C ASP A 43 14.04 -9.80 0.02
N ALA A 44 12.90 -9.42 -0.54
CA ALA A 44 12.20 -8.19 -0.20
C ALA A 44 11.68 -8.24 1.23
N ALA A 45 11.10 -9.37 1.66
CA ALA A 45 10.63 -9.57 3.03
C ALA A 45 11.78 -9.48 4.04
N PHE A 46 12.92 -10.13 3.79
CA PHE A 46 14.11 -10.06 4.64
C PHE A 46 14.64 -8.62 4.73
N ARG A 47 14.73 -7.92 3.59
CA ARG A 47 15.17 -6.53 3.55
C ARG A 47 14.23 -5.63 4.35
N GLN A 48 12.93 -5.74 4.14
CA GLN A 48 11.93 -4.86 4.74
C GLN A 48 11.63 -5.16 6.22
N LEU A 49 11.77 -6.42 6.65
CA LEU A 49 11.41 -6.83 8.01
C LEU A 49 12.61 -6.96 8.95
N LEU A 50 13.82 -7.09 8.42
CA LEU A 50 15.03 -7.24 9.24
C LEU A 50 16.08 -6.18 8.93
N LEU A 51 16.60 -6.18 7.70
CA LEU A 51 17.78 -5.37 7.38
C LEU A 51 17.50 -3.87 7.47
N ALA A 52 16.45 -3.40 6.81
CA ALA A 52 16.07 -1.99 6.80
C ALA A 52 15.69 -1.48 8.21
N PRO A 53 14.79 -2.14 8.97
CA PRO A 53 14.51 -1.72 10.35
C PRO A 53 15.75 -1.64 11.24
N CYS A 54 16.68 -2.59 11.12
CA CYS A 54 17.94 -2.56 11.89
C CYS A 54 18.80 -1.34 11.53
N VAL A 55 19.08 -1.15 10.23
CA VAL A 55 19.93 -0.04 9.76
C VAL A 55 19.29 1.30 10.09
N GLU A 56 18.00 1.44 9.81
CA GLU A 56 17.26 2.68 10.03
C GLU A 56 17.18 3.04 11.51
N GLU A 57 16.85 2.10 12.39
CA GLU A 57 16.77 2.42 13.82
C GLU A 57 18.17 2.72 14.41
N ILE A 58 19.25 2.10 13.91
CA ILE A 58 20.62 2.48 14.28
C ILE A 58 20.90 3.93 13.87
N LEU A 59 20.67 4.28 12.60
CA LEU A 59 20.98 5.61 12.07
C LEU A 59 20.13 6.70 12.73
N PHE A 60 18.83 6.46 12.87
CA PHE A 60 17.90 7.47 13.32
C PHE A 60 17.75 7.54 14.84
N ARG A 61 17.75 6.41 15.58
CA ARG A 61 17.61 6.45 17.05
C ARG A 61 18.95 6.63 17.72
N LEU A 62 19.87 5.68 17.50
CA LEU A 62 21.17 5.70 18.16
C LEU A 62 22.07 6.82 17.58
N GLY A 63 21.94 7.13 16.30
CA GLY A 63 22.63 8.24 15.66
C GLY A 63 21.93 9.58 15.89
N LEU A 64 20.96 9.91 15.03
CA LEU A 64 20.40 11.26 14.97
C LEU A 64 19.65 11.67 16.24
N GLN A 65 18.77 10.83 16.76
CA GLN A 65 17.95 11.20 17.91
C GLN A 65 18.80 11.41 19.16
N ASP A 66 19.84 10.59 19.37
CA ASP A 66 20.74 10.74 20.51
C ASP A 66 21.67 11.94 20.37
N LEU A 67 22.15 12.22 19.16
CA LEU A 67 22.88 13.46 18.86
C LEU A 67 22.02 14.70 19.17
N LEU A 68 20.76 14.71 18.74
CA LEU A 68 19.83 15.81 19.01
C LEU A 68 19.45 15.89 20.51
N ALA A 69 19.33 14.75 21.19
CA ALA A 69 19.06 14.70 22.62
C ALA A 69 20.24 15.17 23.48
N GLY A 70 21.47 15.04 22.98
CA GLY A 70 22.69 15.58 23.60
C GLY A 70 22.91 17.08 23.37
N SER A 71 22.06 17.73 22.55
CA SER A 71 22.22 19.15 22.23
C SER A 71 22.09 20.06 23.45
N ARG A 72 22.95 21.08 23.52
CA ARG A 72 22.88 22.18 24.51
C ARG A 72 21.63 23.03 24.33
N ALA A 73 21.07 23.09 23.12
CA ALA A 73 19.86 23.84 22.84
C ALA A 73 18.62 23.09 23.36
N ASP A 74 17.98 23.63 24.39
CA ASP A 74 16.80 23.07 25.06
C ASP A 74 15.68 22.68 24.09
N THR A 75 15.36 23.55 23.14
CA THR A 75 14.30 23.30 22.15
C THR A 75 14.61 22.09 21.28
N VAL A 76 15.86 21.96 20.83
CA VAL A 76 16.33 20.83 20.00
C VAL A 76 16.24 19.54 20.81
N ARG A 77 16.76 19.55 22.03
CA ARG A 77 16.74 18.39 22.93
C ARG A 77 15.33 17.89 23.21
N ARG A 78 14.39 18.79 23.54
CA ARG A 78 12.97 18.43 23.79
C ARG A 78 12.28 17.88 22.55
N ARG A 79 12.65 18.37 21.36
CA ARG A 79 12.07 18.00 20.07
C ARG A 79 12.84 16.90 19.32
N ALA A 80 13.91 16.33 19.88
CA ALA A 80 14.78 15.35 19.23
C ALA A 80 14.01 14.22 18.52
N ALA A 81 13.03 13.61 19.20
CA ALA A 81 12.19 12.55 18.60
C ALA A 81 11.34 13.05 17.41
N GLY A 82 10.80 14.27 17.49
CA GLY A 82 10.02 14.87 16.39
C GLY A 82 10.89 15.24 15.20
N LEU A 83 12.03 15.87 15.44
CA LEU A 83 12.98 16.24 14.40
C LEU A 83 13.55 15.00 13.68
N THR A 84 13.86 13.94 14.45
CA THR A 84 14.29 12.66 13.88
C THR A 84 13.21 12.03 13.01
N ALA A 85 11.95 12.05 13.45
CA ALA A 85 10.83 11.52 12.68
C ALA A 85 10.61 12.27 11.36
N ILE A 86 10.72 13.60 11.39
CA ILE A 86 10.63 14.43 10.17
C ILE A 86 11.78 14.09 9.21
N ALA A 87 13.01 13.97 9.73
CA ALA A 87 14.17 13.58 8.92
C ALA A 87 13.98 12.19 8.30
N PHE A 88 13.41 11.24 9.05
CA PHE A 88 13.09 9.89 8.57
C PHE A 88 12.08 9.90 7.41
N GLY A 89 10.97 10.64 7.56
CA GLY A 89 9.98 10.77 6.49
C GLY A 89 10.53 11.48 5.26
N ALA A 90 11.35 12.52 5.45
CA ALA A 90 12.04 13.20 4.35
C ALA A 90 13.02 12.27 3.63
N ALA A 91 13.77 11.42 4.35
CA ALA A 91 14.65 10.43 3.75
C ALA A 91 13.87 9.42 2.88
N HIS A 92 12.66 9.02 3.27
CA HIS A 92 11.81 8.15 2.47
C HIS A 92 11.31 8.82 1.19
N VAL A 93 10.93 10.09 1.25
CA VAL A 93 10.57 10.88 0.07
C VAL A 93 11.75 10.97 -0.89
N LEU A 94 12.94 11.32 -0.37
CA LEU A 94 14.16 11.41 -1.17
C LEU A 94 14.55 10.07 -1.78
N ALA A 95 14.42 8.97 -1.03
CA ALA A 95 14.70 7.64 -1.54
C ALA A 95 13.78 7.27 -2.71
N GLN A 96 12.48 7.62 -2.64
CA GLN A 96 11.57 7.39 -3.76
C GLN A 96 11.91 8.24 -4.99
N VAL A 97 12.26 9.51 -4.79
CA VAL A 97 12.68 10.39 -5.90
C VAL A 97 13.98 9.89 -6.53
N ALA A 98 14.95 9.47 -5.70
CA ALA A 98 16.23 8.94 -6.17
C ALA A 98 16.07 7.62 -6.94
N ALA A 99 15.19 6.73 -6.45
CA ALA A 99 14.90 5.46 -7.11
C ALA A 99 14.17 5.63 -8.46
N ALA A 100 13.49 6.76 -8.66
CA ALA A 100 12.78 7.05 -9.90
C ALA A 100 13.68 7.61 -11.02
N LEU A 101 14.92 8.05 -10.73
CA LEU A 101 15.81 8.67 -11.73
C LEU A 101 16.40 7.65 -12.71
N PRO A 102 16.48 7.98 -14.03
CA PRO A 102 16.14 9.26 -14.67
C PRO A 102 14.67 9.40 -15.12
N GLY A 103 13.79 8.50 -14.69
CA GLY A 103 12.36 8.49 -15.02
C GLY A 103 11.55 9.63 -14.39
N PRO A 104 10.21 9.60 -14.59
CA PRO A 104 9.32 10.62 -14.06
C PRO A 104 9.31 10.59 -12.53
N PRO A 105 9.10 11.75 -11.87
CA PRO A 105 9.00 11.79 -10.43
C PRO A 105 7.82 10.93 -9.94
N PRO A 106 7.93 10.33 -8.74
CA PRO A 106 6.84 9.55 -8.16
C PRO A 106 5.59 10.43 -7.96
N PRO A 107 4.38 9.86 -8.10
CA PRO A 107 3.15 10.63 -8.00
C PRO A 107 2.93 11.13 -6.56
N LEU A 108 2.17 12.23 -6.40
CA LEU A 108 1.91 12.85 -5.09
C LEU A 108 1.38 11.88 -4.03
N PRO A 109 0.47 10.93 -4.34
CA PRO A 109 0.04 9.94 -3.36
C PRO A 109 1.17 9.05 -2.84
N ALA A 110 2.13 8.64 -3.70
CA ALA A 110 3.29 7.84 -3.28
C ALA A 110 4.23 8.62 -2.37
N LEU A 111 4.44 9.91 -2.64
CA LEU A 111 5.21 10.81 -1.78
C LEU A 111 4.51 11.05 -0.44
N SER A 112 3.19 11.20 -0.46
CA SER A 112 2.37 11.35 0.74
C SER A 112 2.44 10.11 1.63
N LEU A 113 2.49 8.93 1.01
CA LEU A 113 2.67 7.65 1.68
C LEU A 113 4.05 7.53 2.34
N ALA A 114 5.11 7.98 1.65
CA ALA A 114 6.44 8.10 2.25
C ALA A 114 6.42 9.04 3.46
N LEU A 115 5.77 10.21 3.34
CA LEU A 115 5.66 11.15 4.46
C LEU A 115 4.84 10.59 5.63
N ALA A 116 3.84 9.74 5.37
CA ALA A 116 3.03 9.12 6.41
C ALA A 116 3.88 8.26 7.38
N THR A 117 5.04 7.76 6.94
CA THR A 117 6.00 7.03 7.81
C THR A 117 6.59 7.90 8.94
N THR A 118 6.47 9.23 8.84
CA THR A 118 6.83 10.17 9.92
C THR A 118 6.07 9.86 11.22
N LEU A 119 4.79 9.48 11.12
CA LEU A 119 3.95 9.23 12.28
C LEU A 119 4.40 8.00 13.11
N PRO A 120 4.57 6.80 12.52
CA PRO A 120 5.12 5.67 13.25
C PRO A 120 6.54 5.94 13.74
N ALA A 121 7.39 6.61 12.94
CA ALA A 121 8.74 6.99 13.36
C ALA A 121 8.74 7.89 14.61
N TRP A 122 7.80 8.84 14.71
CA TRP A 122 7.64 9.67 15.89
C TRP A 122 7.18 8.87 17.11
N TRP A 123 6.22 7.95 16.93
CA TRP A 123 5.75 7.09 18.01
C TRP A 123 6.86 6.19 18.56
N ILE A 124 7.62 5.53 17.66
CA ILE A 124 8.79 4.72 18.02
C ILE A 124 9.84 5.58 18.73
N GLY A 125 10.17 6.76 18.19
CA GLY A 125 11.15 7.68 18.78
C GLY A 125 10.76 8.15 20.19
N ARG A 126 9.47 8.37 20.47
CA ARG A 126 8.98 8.65 21.82
C ARG A 126 9.17 7.45 22.76
N GLY A 127 8.91 6.23 22.27
CA GLY A 127 9.15 5.00 23.02
C GLY A 127 10.64 4.79 23.33
N TYR A 128 11.50 5.03 22.34
CA TYR A 128 12.96 4.98 22.50
C TYR A 128 13.44 5.94 23.59
N ARG A 129 12.94 7.17 23.61
CA ARG A 129 13.32 8.16 24.63
C ARG A 129 13.04 7.69 26.06
N ARG A 130 11.97 6.90 26.25
CA ARG A 130 11.57 6.37 27.57
C ARG A 130 12.36 5.14 27.99
N HIS A 131 12.61 4.21 27.07
CA HIS A 131 13.16 2.90 27.41
C HIS A 131 14.59 2.64 26.92
N ARG A 132 15.12 3.51 26.05
CA ARG A 132 16.46 3.41 25.46
C ARG A 132 16.80 2.01 24.90
N SER A 133 15.79 1.31 24.40
CA SER A 133 15.92 -0.07 23.94
C SER A 133 15.80 -0.13 22.42
N LEU A 134 16.93 -0.28 21.75
CA LEU A 134 16.98 -0.42 20.29
C LEU A 134 16.27 -1.69 19.77
N PRO A 135 16.43 -2.88 20.40
CA PRO A 135 15.72 -4.09 19.95
C PRO A 135 14.20 -3.92 19.94
N ARG A 136 13.65 -3.20 20.92
CA ARG A 136 12.21 -2.91 20.99
C ARG A 136 11.77 -1.99 19.84
N CYS A 137 12.57 -0.99 19.50
CA CYS A 137 12.32 -0.11 18.36
C CYS A 137 12.35 -0.88 17.04
N ILE A 138 13.35 -1.73 16.83
CA ILE A 138 13.46 -2.60 15.66
C ILE A 138 12.24 -3.52 15.55
N ALA A 139 11.82 -4.14 16.66
CA ALA A 139 10.64 -5.01 16.66
C ALA A 139 9.35 -4.26 16.30
N TRP A 140 9.14 -3.07 16.85
CA TRP A 140 7.98 -2.25 16.48
C TRP A 140 8.02 -1.78 15.04
N HIS A 141 9.19 -1.39 14.53
CA HIS A 141 9.36 -0.99 13.14
C HIS A 141 9.07 -2.17 12.20
N ALA A 142 9.67 -3.33 12.46
CA ALA A 142 9.40 -4.54 11.69
C ALA A 142 7.91 -4.92 11.71
N ALA A 143 7.23 -4.75 12.85
CA ALA A 143 5.78 -4.97 12.95
C ALA A 143 4.98 -3.98 12.07
N PHE A 144 5.35 -2.70 12.02
CA PHE A 144 4.72 -1.75 11.09
C PHE A 144 4.96 -2.14 9.63
N ASN A 145 6.18 -2.53 9.28
CA ASN A 145 6.50 -2.97 7.92
C ASN A 145 5.72 -4.24 7.56
N ALA A 146 5.55 -5.17 8.50
CA ALA A 146 4.72 -6.36 8.30
C ALA A 146 3.25 -6.00 8.08
N CYS A 147 2.66 -5.11 8.90
CA CYS A 147 1.31 -4.60 8.69
C CYS A 147 1.18 -3.91 7.32
N TRP A 148 2.20 -3.14 6.92
CA TRP A 148 2.21 -2.47 5.64
C TRP A 148 2.19 -3.46 4.47
N LEU A 149 3.09 -4.45 4.50
CA LEU A 149 3.21 -5.47 3.45
C LEU A 149 1.98 -6.37 3.35
N LEU A 150 1.39 -6.75 4.48
CA LEU A 150 0.31 -7.72 4.53
C LEU A 150 -1.08 -7.10 4.34
N LEU A 151 -1.29 -5.86 4.82
CA LEU A 151 -2.63 -5.26 4.86
C LEU A 151 -2.78 -4.08 3.90
N LEU A 152 -1.77 -3.20 3.83
CA LEU A 152 -1.91 -1.92 3.10
C LEU A 152 -1.42 -1.99 1.66
N ALA A 153 -0.28 -2.63 1.40
CA ALA A 153 0.28 -2.74 0.05
C ALA A 153 -0.71 -3.40 -0.93
N PRO A 154 -1.37 -4.53 -0.62
CA PRO A 154 -2.32 -5.17 -1.56
C PRO A 154 -3.55 -4.30 -1.84
N ALA A 155 -3.97 -3.48 -0.89
CA ALA A 155 -5.14 -2.61 -1.00
C ALA A 155 -4.84 -1.28 -1.72
N VAL A 156 -3.63 -0.75 -1.53
CA VAL A 156 -3.25 0.61 -1.99
C VAL A 156 -2.57 0.58 -3.37
N LEU A 157 -1.80 -0.47 -3.71
CA LEU A 157 -1.11 -0.58 -5.01
C LEU A 157 -2.04 -0.43 -6.23
N PRO A 158 -3.24 -1.03 -6.28
CA PRO A 158 -4.16 -0.86 -7.41
C PRO A 158 -4.65 0.59 -7.57
N LEU A 159 -4.83 1.31 -6.45
CA LEU A 159 -5.29 2.70 -6.44
C LEU A 159 -4.22 3.68 -6.91
N LEU A 160 -2.94 3.35 -6.68
CA LEU A 160 -1.79 4.15 -7.13
C LEU A 160 -1.40 3.89 -8.58
N SER A 161 -1.85 2.78 -9.15
CA SER A 161 -1.55 2.35 -10.52
C SER A 161 -2.65 2.73 -11.53
N SER A 162 -3.73 3.36 -11.05
CA SER A 162 -4.82 3.83 -11.89
C SER A 162 -4.47 5.20 -12.48
N PRO A 163 -4.47 5.36 -13.82
CA PRO A 163 -4.09 6.59 -14.50
C PRO A 163 -5.09 7.75 -14.28
#